data_AF-A0A920NNW9-F1
#
_entry.id   AF-A0A920NNW9-F1
#
_cell.length_a   1.000
_cell.length_b   1.000
_cell.length_c   1.000
_cell.angle_alpha   90.00
_cell.angle_beta   90.00
_cell.angle_gamma   90.00
#
_symmetry.space_group_name_H-M   'P 1'
#
loop_
_entity.id
_entity.type
_entity.pdbx_description
1 polymer ?
#
loop_
_entity_poly.entity_id
_entity_poly.type
_entity_poly.pdbx_seq_one_letter_code
_entity_poly.pdbx_strand_id
1 'polypeptide(L)'
;MTDATQENADKGLSRIKVILNEEFKQGRITKGKMDEILSRITATADYDKLRNCDLIIEAVFEDRDLKGKVTAEAEKIMDSNGVFASNTSTLPITGLAENLFVQKSSLEYTSFLQYIK
;
A
#
# COMPACT_ATOMS: atom_id res chain seq x y z
N MET A 1 -2.20 -5.76 -3.86
CA MET A 1 -1.38 -5.93 -2.63
C MET A 1 -0.07 -6.57 -3.05
N THR A 2 1.05 -5.95 -2.72
CA THR A 2 2.38 -6.41 -3.10
C THR A 2 3.22 -6.80 -1.88
N ASP A 3 4.17 -7.71 -2.06
CA ASP A 3 5.19 -8.05 -1.06
C ASP A 3 6.51 -8.40 -1.77
N ALA A 4 7.61 -8.54 -1.01
CA ALA A 4 8.93 -8.88 -1.54
C ALA A 4 9.00 -10.27 -2.18
N THR A 5 8.15 -11.20 -1.74
CA THR A 5 8.06 -12.55 -2.32
C THR A 5 6.60 -12.96 -2.54
N GLN A 6 6.36 -13.83 -3.52
CA GLN A 6 5.01 -14.32 -3.80
C GLN A 6 4.47 -15.09 -2.60
N GLU A 7 5.34 -15.83 -1.90
CA GLU A 7 5.00 -16.55 -0.68
C GLU A 7 4.46 -15.61 0.42
N ASN A 8 5.10 -14.46 0.65
CA ASN A 8 4.62 -13.49 1.63
C ASN A 8 3.31 -12.84 1.21
N ALA A 9 3.16 -12.50 -0.07
CA ALA A 9 1.92 -11.96 -0.61
C ALA A 9 0.76 -12.96 -0.42
N ASP A 10 0.99 -14.25 -0.67
CA ASP A 10 0.02 -15.31 -0.50
C ASP A 10 -0.33 -15.55 0.99
N LYS A 11 0.66 -15.42 1.89
CA LYS A 11 0.42 -15.44 3.35
C LYS A 11 -0.48 -14.28 3.77
N GLY A 12 -0.25 -13.07 3.26
CA GLY A 12 -1.10 -11.91 3.50
C GLY A 12 -2.54 -12.15 3.06
N LEU A 13 -2.73 -12.67 1.84
CA LEU A 13 -4.05 -12.99 1.31
C LEU A 13 -4.74 -14.10 2.13
N SER A 14 -3.97 -15.09 2.59
CA SER A 14 -4.48 -16.16 3.44
C SER A 14 -4.98 -15.63 4.79
N ARG A 15 -4.28 -14.66 5.39
CA ARG A 15 -4.74 -13.99 6.61
C ARG A 15 -6.04 -13.22 6.39
N ILE A 16 -6.18 -12.52 5.27
CA ILE A 16 -7.43 -11.82 4.90
C ILE A 16 -8.59 -12.82 4.77
N LYS A 17 -8.37 -13.97 4.13
CA LYS A 17 -9.37 -15.04 4.02
C LYS A 17 -9.82 -15.55 5.39
N VAL A 18 -8.89 -15.74 6.32
CA VAL A 18 -9.21 -16.16 7.70
C VAL A 18 -10.10 -15.12 8.39
N ILE A 19 -9.74 -13.83 8.31
CA ILE A 19 -10.53 -12.74 8.90
C ILE A 19 -11.95 -12.73 8.33
N LEU A 20 -12.10 -12.73 7.00
CA LEU A 20 -13.42 -12.71 6.36
C LEU A 20 -14.26 -13.96 6.68
N ASN A 21 -13.62 -15.13 6.83
CA ASN A 21 -14.30 -16.34 7.21
C ASN A 21 -14.84 -16.28 8.66
N GLU A 22 -14.13 -15.63 9.57
CA GLU A 22 -14.65 -15.36 10.91
C GLU A 22 -15.82 -14.37 10.89
N GLU A 23 -15.76 -13.32 10.07
CA GLU A 23 -16.89 -12.41 9.84
C GLU A 23 -18.13 -13.15 9.30
N PHE A 24 -17.92 -14.09 8.37
CA PHE A 24 -18.98 -14.93 7.81
C PHE A 24 -19.59 -15.87 8.87
N LYS A 25 -18.74 -16.57 9.64
CA LYS A 25 -19.20 -17.44 10.75
C LYS A 25 -20.00 -16.69 11.79
N GLN A 26 -19.64 -15.43 12.04
CA GLN A 26 -20.35 -14.55 12.98
C GLN A 26 -21.59 -13.89 12.34
N GLY A 27 -21.95 -14.24 11.10
CA GLY A 27 -23.13 -13.76 10.40
C GLY A 27 -23.08 -12.30 9.94
N ARG A 28 -21.92 -11.64 10.01
CA ARG A 28 -21.76 -10.22 9.65
C ARG A 28 -21.70 -9.99 8.15
N ILE A 29 -21.24 -10.98 7.39
CA ILE A 29 -21.20 -10.95 5.93
C ILE A 29 -21.76 -12.24 5.35
N THR A 30 -22.23 -12.18 4.10
CA THR A 30 -22.63 -13.38 3.35
C THR A 30 -21.44 -14.00 2.64
N LYS A 31 -21.55 -15.28 2.25
CA LYS A 31 -20.53 -15.94 1.41
C LYS A 31 -20.29 -15.18 0.09
N GLY A 32 -21.36 -14.73 -0.56
CA GLY A 32 -21.25 -13.93 -1.79
C GLY A 32 -20.47 -12.62 -1.58
N LYS A 33 -20.66 -11.95 -0.43
CA LYS A 33 -19.89 -10.73 -0.12
C LYS A 33 -18.42 -11.03 0.14
N MET A 34 -18.12 -12.14 0.82
CA MET A 34 -16.74 -12.59 1.02
C MET A 34 -16.03 -12.86 -0.32
N ASP A 35 -16.68 -13.60 -1.22
CA ASP A 35 -16.13 -13.92 -2.54
C ASP A 35 -15.92 -12.65 -3.39
N GLU A 36 -16.84 -11.69 -3.32
CA GLU A 36 -16.73 -10.38 -3.97
C GLU A 36 -15.55 -9.55 -3.44
N ILE A 37 -15.30 -9.56 -2.13
CA ILE A 37 -14.14 -8.85 -1.54
C ILE A 37 -12.84 -9.50 -2.00
N LEU A 38 -12.76 -10.84 -1.93
CA LEU A 38 -11.55 -11.58 -2.28
C LEU A 38 -11.20 -11.45 -3.77
N SER A 39 -12.19 -11.36 -4.67
CA SER A 39 -11.94 -11.20 -6.10
C SER A 39 -11.30 -9.86 -6.47
N ARG A 40 -11.42 -8.85 -5.61
CA ARG A 40 -10.77 -7.54 -5.78
C ARG A 40 -9.30 -7.52 -5.36
N ILE A 41 -8.82 -8.57 -4.67
CA ILE A 41 -7.47 -8.61 -4.11
C ILE A 41 -6.58 -9.43 -5.03
N THR A 42 -5.65 -8.75 -5.71
CA THR A 42 -4.51 -9.40 -6.36
C THR A 42 -3.31 -9.34 -5.43
N ALA A 43 -2.84 -10.51 -5.00
CA ALA A 43 -1.62 -10.69 -4.22
C ALA A 43 -0.46 -11.06 -5.15
N THR A 44 0.62 -10.29 -5.13
CA THR A 44 1.71 -10.47 -6.10
C THR A 44 3.05 -9.99 -5.56
N ALA A 45 4.14 -10.56 -6.05
CA ALA A 45 5.48 -9.98 -5.89
C ALA A 45 5.88 -9.04 -7.04
N ASP A 46 5.03 -8.91 -8.06
CA ASP A 46 5.29 -8.09 -9.23
C ASP A 46 4.90 -6.63 -8.96
N TYR A 47 5.92 -5.78 -8.80
CA TYR A 47 5.73 -4.34 -8.59
C TYR A 47 5.09 -3.64 -9.80
N ASP A 48 5.24 -4.16 -11.02
CA ASP A 48 4.63 -3.54 -12.21
C ASP A 48 3.10 -3.61 -12.18
N LYS A 49 2.51 -4.46 -11.31
CA LYS A 49 1.06 -4.49 -11.07
C LYS A 49 0.53 -3.25 -10.35
N LEU A 50 1.41 -2.38 -9.84
CA LEU A 50 1.03 -1.09 -9.25
C LEU A 50 0.97 0.06 -10.28
N ARG A 51 1.29 -0.21 -11.55
CA ARG A 51 1.18 0.80 -12.61
C ARG A 51 -0.25 1.32 -12.74
N ASN A 52 -0.37 2.63 -12.89
CA ASN A 52 -1.65 3.34 -13.01
C ASN A 52 -2.57 3.18 -11.78
N CYS A 53 -2.03 2.84 -10.62
CA CYS A 53 -2.80 2.93 -9.38
C CYS A 53 -3.02 4.40 -9.01
N ASP A 54 -4.27 4.74 -8.69
CA ASP A 54 -4.64 6.07 -8.19
C ASP A 54 -4.06 6.36 -6.80
N LEU A 55 -3.91 5.31 -5.98
CA LEU A 55 -3.39 5.37 -4.61
C LEU A 55 -2.49 4.17 -4.31
N ILE A 56 -1.28 4.45 -3.81
CA ILE A 56 -0.33 3.46 -3.30
C ILE A 56 -0.11 3.74 -1.80
N ILE A 57 -0.29 2.72 -0.97
CA ILE A 57 -0.05 2.78 0.47
C ILE A 57 1.14 1.89 0.81
N GLU A 58 2.19 2.47 1.35
CA GLU A 58 3.37 1.77 1.84
C GLU A 58 3.16 1.31 3.28
N ALA A 59 3.44 0.03 3.55
CA ALA A 59 3.32 -0.58 4.88
C ALA A 59 4.43 -1.62 5.15
N VAL A 60 5.66 -1.30 4.73
CA VAL A 60 6.88 -2.04 5.05
C VAL A 60 7.39 -1.71 6.46
N PHE A 61 8.44 -2.42 6.88
CA PHE A 61 9.08 -2.22 8.18
C PHE A 61 9.45 -0.75 8.42
N GLU A 62 9.48 -0.38 9.70
CA GLU A 62 9.79 0.97 10.17
C GLU A 62 11.30 1.26 10.09
N ASP A 63 11.83 1.17 8.88
CA ASP A 63 13.22 1.40 8.52
C ASP A 63 13.30 2.51 7.47
N ARG A 64 14.12 3.52 7.73
CA ARG A 64 14.18 4.74 6.90
C ARG A 64 14.68 4.45 5.49
N ASP A 65 15.72 3.63 5.36
CA ASP A 65 16.33 3.34 4.06
C ASP A 65 15.41 2.47 3.22
N LEU A 66 14.75 1.49 3.84
CA LEU A 66 13.77 0.65 3.18
C LEU A 66 12.56 1.46 2.69
N LYS A 67 11.97 2.30 3.55
CA LYS A 67 10.85 3.16 3.14
C LYS A 67 11.24 4.16 2.08
N GLY A 68 12.43 4.77 2.17
CA GLY A 68 12.96 5.66 1.13
C GLY A 68 13.07 4.96 -0.23
N LYS A 69 13.63 3.74 -0.26
CA LYS A 69 13.71 2.91 -1.48
C LYS A 69 12.32 2.59 -2.04
N VAL A 70 11.39 2.12 -1.22
CA VAL A 70 10.03 1.77 -1.66
C VAL A 70 9.29 2.99 -2.19
N THR A 71 9.46 4.15 -1.54
CA THR A 71 8.87 5.42 -1.97
C THR A 71 9.38 5.81 -3.36
N ALA A 72 10.69 5.73 -3.60
CA ALA A 72 11.30 6.03 -4.89
C ALA A 72 10.88 5.03 -5.99
N GLU A 73 10.75 3.73 -5.69
CA GLU A 73 10.27 2.76 -6.66
C GLU A 73 8.79 2.96 -7.00
N ALA A 74 7.95 3.30 -6.01
CA ALA A 74 6.54 3.60 -6.22
C ALA A 74 6.34 4.84 -7.10
N GLU A 75 7.15 5.88 -6.93
CA GLU A 75 7.10 7.10 -7.75
C GLU A 75 7.33 6.82 -9.25
N LYS A 76 8.18 5.84 -9.60
CA LYS A 76 8.47 5.50 -11.00
C LYS A 76 7.29 4.85 -11.74
N ILE A 77 6.34 4.28 -11.00
CA ILE A 77 5.25 3.47 -11.55
C ILE A 77 3.87 4.08 -11.30
N MET A 78 3.77 4.99 -10.33
CA MET A 78 2.54 5.71 -10.02
C MET A 78 2.15 6.63 -11.17
N ASP A 79 0.84 6.84 -11.35
CA ASP A 79 0.35 7.86 -12.25
C ASP A 79 0.88 9.25 -11.82
N SER A 80 1.10 10.14 -12.77
CA SER A 80 1.38 11.57 -12.57
C SER A 80 0.40 12.29 -11.62
N ASN A 81 -0.85 11.81 -11.54
CA ASN A 81 -1.89 12.28 -10.63
C ASN A 81 -2.18 11.32 -9.46
N GLY A 82 -1.41 10.23 -9.36
CA GLY A 82 -1.55 9.24 -8.31
C GLY A 82 -1.06 9.77 -6.97
N VAL A 83 -1.56 9.15 -5.91
CA VAL A 83 -1.28 9.51 -4.53
C VAL A 83 -0.42 8.43 -3.89
N PHE A 84 0.65 8.84 -3.23
CA PHE A 84 1.43 7.95 -2.37
C PHE A 84 1.15 8.28 -0.90
N ALA A 85 1.01 7.27 -0.06
CA ALA A 85 0.85 7.42 1.38
C ALA A 85 1.73 6.38 2.11
N SER A 86 2.27 6.75 3.27
CA SER A 86 3.04 5.83 4.13
C SER A 86 2.27 5.58 5.42
N ASN A 87 2.07 4.31 5.77
CA ASN A 87 1.56 3.88 7.07
C ASN A 87 2.70 3.83 8.11
N THR A 88 3.45 4.92 8.24
CA THR A 88 4.49 5.07 9.27
C THR A 88 3.88 5.60 10.57
N SER A 89 4.44 5.18 11.70
CA SER A 89 4.01 5.59 13.03
C SER A 89 5.03 6.51 13.72
N THR A 90 6.30 6.39 13.36
CA THR A 90 7.42 7.04 14.07
C THR A 90 8.30 7.90 13.18
N LEU A 91 8.33 7.64 11.86
CA LEU A 91 9.18 8.39 10.95
C LEU A 91 8.45 9.65 10.47
N PRO A 92 9.09 10.83 10.52
CA PRO A 92 8.51 12.03 9.96
C PRO A 92 8.32 11.88 8.45
N ILE A 93 7.06 12.02 8.02
CA ILE A 93 6.65 12.00 6.61
C ILE A 93 7.50 12.96 5.75
N THR A 94 7.82 14.14 6.26
CA THR A 94 8.65 15.14 5.56
C THR A 94 10.02 14.58 5.16
N GLY A 95 10.66 13.80 6.05
CA GLY A 95 11.96 13.19 5.77
C GLY A 95 11.89 11.98 4.83
N LEU A 96 10.72 11.35 4.69
CA LEU A 96 10.52 10.32 3.66
C LEU A 96 10.31 10.96 2.28
N ALA A 97 9.59 12.09 2.22
CA ALA A 97 9.31 12.83 1.00
C ALA A 97 10.55 13.42 0.32
N GLU A 98 11.64 13.67 1.06
CA GLU A 98 12.92 14.14 0.50
C GLU A 98 13.54 13.17 -0.51
N ASN A 99 13.15 11.89 -0.49
CA ASN A 99 13.66 10.86 -1.41
C ASN A 99 12.87 10.77 -2.73
N LEU A 100 11.87 11.62 -2.94
CA LEU A 100 11.12 11.69 -4.19
C LEU A 100 11.89 12.52 -5.23
N PHE A 101 11.98 12.01 -6.46
CA PHE A 101 12.70 12.62 -7.57
C PHE A 101 11.94 13.80 -8.21
N VAL A 102 10.62 13.84 -8.08
CA VAL A 102 9.80 14.90 -8.69
C VAL A 102 9.78 16.13 -7.78
N GLN A 103 10.58 17.13 -8.15
CA GLN A 103 10.39 18.51 -7.71
C GLN A 103 9.10 19.10 -8.32
N LYS A 104 7.92 18.62 -7.92
CA LYS A 104 6.77 19.52 -7.79
C LYS A 104 7.04 20.33 -6.53
N SER A 105 6.86 21.65 -6.58
CA SER A 105 7.19 22.56 -5.47
C SER A 105 6.81 21.92 -4.15
N SER A 106 7.79 21.75 -3.26
CA SER A 106 7.72 20.97 -2.02
C SER A 106 6.45 21.22 -1.19
N LEU A 107 5.80 22.37 -1.33
CA LEU A 107 4.54 22.75 -0.71
C LEU A 107 3.29 21.93 -1.16
N GLU A 108 3.24 21.42 -2.39
CA GLU A 108 2.08 20.62 -2.85
C GLU A 108 2.12 19.18 -2.33
N TYR A 109 3.31 18.60 -2.14
CA TYR A 109 3.51 17.24 -1.64
C TYR A 109 3.28 17.12 -0.12
N THR A 110 3.72 18.11 0.67
CA THR A 110 3.49 18.12 2.13
C THR A 110 2.00 18.16 2.47
N SER A 111 1.19 18.76 1.61
CA SER A 111 -0.26 18.83 1.77
C SER A 111 -0.95 17.47 1.53
N PHE A 112 -0.29 16.54 0.82
CA PHE A 112 -0.88 15.27 0.40
C PHE A 112 -0.52 14.09 1.31
N LEU A 113 0.65 14.12 1.94
CA LEU A 113 1.10 13.05 2.84
C LEU A 113 0.59 13.20 4.29
N GLN A 114 -0.25 14.20 4.58
CA GLN A 114 -0.67 14.57 5.93
C GLN A 114 -1.75 13.65 6.54
N TYR A 115 -2.34 12.71 5.79
CA TYR A 115 -3.62 12.14 6.19
C TYR A 115 -3.68 10.61 6.26
N ILE A 116 -2.92 9.99 7.18
CA ILE A 116 -3.38 8.81 7.94
C ILE A 116 -2.73 8.86 9.33
N LYS A 117 -3.51 9.29 10.34
CA LYS A 117 -3.30 8.95 11.75
C LYS A 117 -4.50 8.11 12.21
#